data_AF-X1BR71-F1
#
_entry.id   AF-X1BR71-F1
#
_cell.length_a   1.000
_cell.length_b   1.000
_cell.length_c   1.000
_cell.angle_alpha   90.00
_cell.angle_beta   90.00
_cell.angle_gamma   90.00
#
_symmetry.space_group_name_H-M   'P 1'
#
loop_
_entity.id
_entity.type
_entity.pdbx_description
1 polymer ?
#
loop_
_entity_poly.entity_id
_entity_poly.type
_entity_poly.pdbx_seq_one_letter_code
_entity_poly.pdbx_strand_id
1 'polypeptide(L)' 'MQVSRHLILNENKGLENFVFNQDGNLIKININRKELKHFIDNTKAFLTSGCPGCNRPFYTSRPSGTIYNFPRALTE' A
#
# COMPACT_ATOMS: atom_id res chain seq x y z
N MET A 1 1.50 4.88 2.86
CA MET A 1 2.69 4.47 2.07
C MET A 1 2.50 3.18 1.27
N GLN A 2 1.85 2.13 1.79
CA GLN A 2 1.71 0.83 1.08
C GLN A 2 1.09 0.95 -0.32
N VAL A 3 -0.04 1.66 -0.42
CA VAL A 3 -0.73 1.91 -1.70
C VAL A 3 0.21 2.59 -2.70
N SER A 4 0.80 3.73 -2.32
CA SER A 4 1.74 4.48 -3.17
C SER A 4 2.90 3.62 -3.65
N ARG A 5 3.49 2.80 -2.77
CA ARG A 5 4.61 1.90 -3.12
C ARG A 5 4.19 0.87 -4.16
N HIS A 6 3.03 0.24 -3.99
CA HIS A 6 2.54 -0.77 -4.94
C HIS A 6 2.20 -0.13 -6.29
N LEU A 7 1.60 1.06 -6.29
CA LEU A 7 1.32 1.79 -7.52
C LEU A 7 2.60 2.09 -8.32
N ILE A 8 3.68 2.47 -7.65
CA ILE A 8 4.97 2.72 -8.29
C ILE A 8 5.62 1.43 -8.81
N LEU A 9 5.67 0.37 -7.98
CA LEU A 9 6.43 -0.85 -8.29
C LEU A 9 5.70 -1.86 -9.17
N ASN A 10 4.37 -1.89 -9.10
CA ASN A 10 3.56 -2.94 -9.73
C ASN A 10 2.60 -2.39 -10.80
N GLU A 11 2.16 -1.13 -10.66
CA GLU A 11 1.22 -0.49 -11.61
C GLU A 11 1.89 0.59 -12.49
N ASN A 12 3.22 0.70 -12.42
CA ASN A 12 4.05 1.63 -13.19
C ASN A 12 3.57 3.10 -13.14
N LYS A 13 3.03 3.53 -11.98
CA LYS A 13 2.57 4.91 -11.76
C LYS A 13 3.75 5.81 -11.42
N GLY A 14 3.99 6.83 -12.24
CA GLY A 14 5.06 7.80 -12.05
C GLY A 14 4.66 8.96 -11.14
N LEU A 15 5.59 9.90 -10.93
CA LEU A 15 5.39 11.09 -10.10
C LEU A 15 4.22 11.95 -10.56
N GLU A 16 3.90 11.95 -11.85
CA GLU A 16 2.75 12.63 -12.46
C GLU A 16 1.40 12.18 -11.88
N ASN A 17 1.35 11.00 -11.27
CA ASN A 17 0.16 10.49 -10.60
C ASN A 17 0.06 10.92 -9.13
N PHE A 18 1.05 11.62 -8.58
CA PHE A 18 1.11 12.02 -7.19
C PHE A 18 1.16 13.55 -7.08
N VAL A 19 0.34 14.12 -6.21
CA VAL A 19 0.27 15.56 -5.97
C VAL A 19 0.78 15.85 -4.57
N PHE A 20 1.77 16.74 -4.49
CA PHE A 20 2.39 17.16 -3.26
C PHE A 20 2.07 18.63 -2.96
N ASN A 21 1.98 19.00 -1.69
CA ASN A 21 1.92 20.40 -1.29
C ASN A 21 3.32 21.04 -1.33
N GLN A 22 3.41 22.33 -0.99
CA GLN A 22 4.67 23.09 -0.98
C GLN A 22 5.70 22.55 0.02
N ASP A 23 5.25 21.89 1.09
CA ASP A 23 6.13 21.25 2.09
C ASP A 23 6.61 19.85 1.66
N GLY A 24 6.23 19.38 0.47
CA GLY A 24 6.55 18.04 -0.03
C GLY A 24 5.66 16.92 0.54
N ASN A 25 4.56 17.25 1.21
CA ASN A 25 3.60 16.26 1.71
C ASN A 25 2.67 15.79 0.60
N LEU A 26 2.46 14.47 0.50
CA LEU A 26 1.51 13.89 -0.45
C LEU A 26 0.07 14.25 -0.05
N ILE A 27 -0.63 14.98 -0.91
CA ILE A 27 -2.03 15.42 -0.66
C ILE A 27 -3.04 14.70 -1.54
N LYS A 28 -2.64 14.15 -2.69
CA LYS A 28 -3.55 13.43 -3.58
C LYS A 28 -2.81 12.44 -4.48
N ILE A 29 -3.47 11.33 -4.80
CA ILE A 29 -3.06 10.39 -5.85
C ILE A 29 -4.11 10.49 -6.97
N ASN A 30 -3.68 10.85 -8.18
CA ASN A 30 -4.55 11.08 -9.32
C ASN A 30 -4.90 9.75 -10.02
N ILE A 31 -5.73 8.95 -9.37
CA ILE A 31 -6.24 7.67 -9.87
C ILE A 31 -7.77 7.71 -9.86
N ASN A 32 -8.40 7.17 -10.90
CA ASN A 32 -9.85 7.16 -10.97
C ASN A 32 -10.44 6.20 -9.93
N ARG A 33 -11.67 6.45 -9.45
CA ARG A 33 -12.29 5.62 -8.39
C ARG A 33 -12.46 4.15 -8.75
N LYS A 34 -12.78 3.82 -10.01
CA LYS A 34 -12.97 2.44 -10.46
C LYS A 34 -11.65 1.67 -10.44
N GLU A 35 -10.60 2.30 -10.94
CA GLU A 35 -9.24 1.78 -10.94
C GLU A 35 -8.72 1.62 -9.50
N LEU A 36 -8.93 2.61 -8.63
CA LEU A 36 -8.58 2.50 -7.22
C LEU A 36 -9.30 1.35 -6.53
N LYS A 37 -10.61 1.18 -6.79
CA LYS A 37 -11.38 0.08 -6.21
C LYS A 37 -10.86 -1.28 -6.70
N HIS A 38 -10.69 -1.43 -8.01
CA HIS A 38 -10.11 -2.63 -8.60
C HIS A 38 -8.73 -2.94 -8.00
N PHE A 39 -7.89 -1.92 -7.83
CA PHE A 39 -6.60 -2.05 -7.16
C PHE A 39 -6.76 -2.52 -5.71
N ILE A 40 -7.60 -1.88 -4.90
CA ILE A 40 -7.77 -2.26 -3.48
C ILE A 40 -8.24 -3.71 -3.35
N ASP A 41 -9.16 -4.13 -4.21
CA ASP A 41 -9.74 -5.47 -4.18
C ASP A 41 -8.72 -6.56 -4.58
N ASN A 42 -7.69 -6.22 -5.37
CA ASN A 42 -6.72 -7.19 -5.91
C ASN A 42 -5.28 -7.00 -5.41
N THR A 43 -5.00 -5.93 -4.67
CA THR A 43 -3.63 -5.57 -4.31
C THR A 43 -3.09 -6.45 -3.20
N LYS A 44 -1.82 -6.83 -3.35
CA LYS A 44 -1.01 -7.45 -2.30
C LYS A 44 -0.32 -6.42 -1.40
N ALA A 45 -0.60 -5.12 -1.55
CA ALA A 45 0.05 -4.04 -0.82
C ALA A 45 -0.10 -4.13 0.71
N PHE A 46 -1.16 -4.77 1.18
CA PHE A 46 -1.45 -4.97 2.60
C PHE A 46 -1.04 -6.35 3.11
N LEU A 47 -0.51 -7.22 2.24
CA LEU A 47 -0.01 -8.51 2.69
C LEU A 47 1.30 -8.34 3.45
N THR A 48 1.40 -9.06 4.56
CA THR A 48 2.65 -9.18 5.30
C THR A 48 3.69 -9.81 4.37
N SER A 49 4.79 -9.09 4.15
CA SER A 49 5.89 -9.54 3.29
C SER A 49 7.16 -9.67 4.12
N GLY A 50 8.01 -10.62 3.76
CA GLY A 50 9.25 -10.94 4.47
C GLY A 50 10.10 -11.93 3.69
N CYS A 51 11.32 -12.19 4.15
CA CYS A 51 12.13 -13.26 3.59
C CYS A 51 11.49 -14.64 3.85
N PRO A 52 11.82 -15.67 3.04
CA PRO A 52 11.44 -17.04 3.36
C PRO A 52 11.88 -17.41 4.79
N GLY A 53 10.95 -17.87 5.62
CA GLY A 53 11.20 -18.19 7.03
C GLY A 53 11.06 -17.03 8.02
N CYS A 54 10.71 -15.82 7.56
CA CYS A 54 10.40 -14.72 8.46
C CYS A 54 9.09 -14.98 9.21
N ASN A 55 9.15 -14.98 10.54
CA ASN A 55 8.01 -15.18 11.42
C ASN A 55 7.55 -13.89 12.13
N ARG A 56 7.97 -12.71 11.63
CA ARG A 56 7.58 -11.43 12.23
C ARG A 56 6.09 -11.15 11.95
N PRO A 57 5.19 -11.22 12.94
CA PRO A 57 3.74 -11.29 12.66
C PRO A 57 3.16 -9.98 12.13
N PHE A 58 3.80 -8.85 12.43
CA PHE A 58 3.24 -7.51 12.17
C PHE A 58 4.12 -6.65 11.23
N TYR A 59 5.15 -7.24 10.64
CA TYR A 59 6.16 -6.51 9.83
C TYR A 59 6.65 -5.25 10.57
N THR A 60 6.52 -4.06 9.96
CA THR A 60 6.88 -2.76 10.56
C THR A 60 5.83 -2.18 11.52
N SER A 61 4.66 -2.81 11.66
CA SER A 61 3.58 -2.33 12.52
C SER A 61 3.83 -2.72 13.98
N ARG A 62 3.47 -1.83 14.91
CA ARG A 62 3.45 -2.16 16.35
C ARG A 62 2.25 -3.09 16.64
N PRO A 63 2.42 -4.16 17.42
CA PRO A 63 1.33 -5.08 17.75
C PRO A 63 0.13 -4.42 18.41
N SER A 64 0.36 -3.38 19.22
CA SER A 64 -0.67 -2.62 19.93
C SER A 64 -1.18 -1.40 19.15
N GLY A 65 -0.67 -1.15 17.94
CA GLY A 65 -1.10 -0.04 17.09
C GLY A 65 -2.09 -0.48 16.04
N THR A 66 -2.54 0.46 15.20
CA THR A 66 -3.32 0.12 14.01
C THR A 66 -2.51 -0.83 13.12
N ILE A 67 -3.12 -1.97 12.80
CA ILE A 67 -2.51 -2.98 11.94
C ILE A 67 -2.77 -2.60 10.48
N TYR A 68 -1.69 -2.44 9.72
CA TYR A 68 -1.74 -2.11 8.29
C TYR A 68 -1.33 -3.29 7.41
N ASN A 69 -0.71 -4.33 7.97
CA ASN A 69 -0.24 -5.52 7.26
C ASN A 69 -0.97 -6.75 7.78
N PHE A 70 -1.51 -7.58 6.89
CA PHE A 70 -2.31 -8.75 7.21
C PHE A 70 -1.68 -10.00 6.60
N PRO A 71 -1.74 -11.17 7.25
CA PRO A 71 -1.20 -12.42 6.70
C PRO A 71 -2.13 -13.07 5.65
N ARG A 72 -3.18 -12.36 5.20
CA ARG A 72 -4.22 -12.84 4.28
C ARG A 72 -4.74 -11.71 3.40
N ALA A 73 -5.44 -12.04 2.32
CA ALA A 73 -6.10 -11.03 1.50
C ALA A 73 -7.19 -10.30 2.31
N LEU A 74 -7.49 -9.04 1.95
CA LEU A 74 -8.50 -8.24 2.65
C LEU A 74 -9.94 -8.69 2.37
N THR A 75 -10.13 -9.45 1.30
CA THR A 75 -11.43 -9.97 0.86
C THR A 75 -11.79 -11.33 1.48
N GLU A 76 -10.87 -11.95 2.23
CA GLU A 76 -11.07 -13.20 2.98
C GLU A 76 -11.51 -12.99 4.44
#